data_AF-B0CX86-F1
#
_entry.id   AF-B0CX86-F1
#
_cell.length_a   1.000
_cell.length_b   1.000
_cell.length_c   1.000
_cell.angle_alpha   90.00
_cell.angle_beta   90.00
_cell.angle_gamma   90.00
#
_symmetry.space_group_name_H-M   'P 1'
#
loop_
_entity.id
_entity.type
_entity.pdbx_description
1 polymer ?
#
loop_
_entity_poly.entity_id
_entity_poly.type
_entity_poly.pdbx_seq_one_letter_code
_entity_poly.pdbx_strand_id
1 'polypeptide(L)'
;RLEDHYHNTLCDNLMYMTYKHEAGVRPPPRQIRLTFDPNDPYTKHRYNPPVGGSQLGKKPAPPCTPENVVRLEKIQIHTMVKEAVANKGNLLGAIMMMRALTGETFQGVQIVRGKKSVGGWLRPGVPLGVKVDLRGQAMYDFLGTLVEFVLPRLRDFNGIVLPPQSAVSGVVSFGLPANAMVFFPQIEVNVDAYPKLAGMHIHFVTNAIGQGAQDKARALVSGFQIPF
;
A
#
# COMPACT_ATOMS: atom_id res chain seq x y z
N ARG A 1 19.27 -5.51 -7.38
CA ARG A 1 18.82 -6.88 -7.75
C ARG A 1 17.36 -6.95 -8.15
N LEU A 2 16.38 -6.79 -7.25
CA LEU A 2 14.95 -6.88 -7.62
C LEU A 2 14.50 -5.72 -8.51
N GLU A 3 15.09 -4.54 -8.35
CA GLU A 3 14.93 -3.41 -9.28
C GLU A 3 15.42 -3.78 -10.69
N ASP A 4 16.60 -4.37 -10.80
CA ASP A 4 17.15 -4.83 -12.10
C ASP A 4 16.29 -5.92 -12.72
N HIS A 5 15.78 -6.86 -11.92
CA HIS A 5 14.82 -7.87 -12.38
C HIS A 5 13.56 -7.21 -12.95
N TYR A 6 13.06 -6.16 -12.30
CA TYR A 6 11.92 -5.43 -12.83
C TYR A 6 12.21 -4.83 -14.21
N HIS A 7 13.33 -4.11 -14.35
CA HIS A 7 13.68 -3.44 -15.60
C HIS A 7 14.06 -4.38 -16.74
N ASN A 8 14.72 -5.49 -16.44
CA ASN A 8 15.25 -6.40 -17.47
C ASN A 8 14.23 -7.44 -17.95
N THR A 9 13.24 -7.82 -17.12
CA THR A 9 12.31 -8.92 -17.47
C THR A 9 10.85 -8.56 -17.20
N LEU A 10 10.50 -8.13 -15.98
CA LEU A 10 9.09 -7.95 -15.63
C LEU A 10 8.43 -6.80 -16.37
N CYS A 11 9.14 -5.71 -16.64
CA CYS A 11 8.59 -4.54 -17.31
C CYS A 11 7.95 -4.91 -18.65
N ASP A 12 8.70 -5.61 -19.51
CA ASP A 12 8.24 -6.03 -20.84
C ASP A 12 7.10 -7.06 -20.75
N ASN A 13 7.23 -8.03 -19.85
CA ASN A 13 6.18 -9.03 -19.61
C ASN A 13 4.89 -8.39 -19.13
N LEU A 14 4.96 -7.43 -18.21
CA LEU A 14 3.80 -6.72 -17.68
C LEU A 14 3.18 -5.80 -18.74
N MET A 15 4.00 -5.16 -19.57
CA MET A 15 3.52 -4.38 -20.70
C MET A 15 2.68 -5.26 -21.63
N TYR A 16 3.18 -6.44 -22.00
CA TYR A 16 2.45 -7.38 -22.86
C TYR A 16 1.19 -7.94 -22.20
N MET A 17 1.29 -8.43 -20.96
CA MET A 17 0.18 -9.08 -20.24
C MET A 17 -0.96 -8.12 -19.88
N THR A 18 -0.65 -6.84 -19.66
CA THR A 18 -1.65 -5.84 -19.26
C THR A 18 -2.13 -4.96 -20.41
N TYR A 19 -1.60 -5.18 -21.62
CA TYR A 19 -2.02 -4.47 -22.83
C TYR A 19 -3.49 -4.78 -23.14
N LYS A 20 -4.26 -3.71 -23.38
CA LYS A 20 -5.63 -3.81 -23.90
C LYS A 20 -5.67 -2.99 -25.18
N HIS A 21 -5.97 -3.67 -26.29
CA HIS A 21 -6.13 -3.00 -27.57
C HIS A 21 -7.36 -2.09 -27.54
N GLU A 22 -7.20 -0.87 -28.04
CA GLU A 22 -8.28 0.10 -28.19
C GLU A 22 -8.29 0.58 -29.63
N ALA A 23 -9.40 0.31 -30.33
CA ALA A 23 -9.53 0.60 -31.76
C ALA A 23 -9.74 2.10 -32.08
N GLY A 24 -9.72 3.00 -31.08
CA GLY A 24 -10.01 4.42 -31.27
C GLY A 24 -9.51 5.33 -30.15
N VAL A 25 -9.71 6.65 -30.34
CA VAL A 25 -9.34 7.66 -29.35
C VAL A 25 -10.22 7.49 -28.11
N ARG A 26 -9.59 7.39 -26.94
CA ARG A 26 -10.33 7.31 -25.67
C ARG A 26 -11.20 8.54 -25.48
N PRO A 27 -12.47 8.35 -25.08
CA PRO A 27 -13.28 9.49 -24.68
C PRO A 27 -12.60 10.22 -23.51
N PRO A 28 -12.68 11.56 -23.46
CA PRO A 28 -12.17 12.30 -22.34
C PRO A 28 -12.83 11.79 -21.05
N PRO A 29 -12.14 11.84 -19.90
CA PRO A 29 -12.71 11.39 -18.64
C PRO A 29 -14.02 12.15 -18.41
N ARG A 30 -15.11 11.40 -18.18
CA ARG A 30 -16.44 12.00 -17.97
C ARG A 30 -16.35 13.06 -16.87
N GLN A 31 -16.81 14.27 -17.15
CA GLN A 31 -16.97 15.27 -16.11
C GLN A 31 -18.06 14.78 -15.15
N ILE A 32 -17.62 14.42 -13.95
CA ILE A 32 -18.49 13.81 -12.92
C ILE A 32 -19.33 14.88 -12.23
N ARG A 33 -18.80 16.12 -12.14
CA ARG A 33 -19.49 17.25 -11.53
C ARG A 33 -20.56 17.76 -12.49
N LEU A 34 -21.80 17.75 -12.03
CA LEU A 34 -22.85 18.57 -12.61
C LEU A 34 -22.46 20.03 -12.34
N THR A 35 -22.09 20.73 -13.39
CA THR A 35 -21.85 22.17 -13.35
C THR A 35 -23.09 22.87 -13.85
N PHE A 36 -23.52 23.90 -13.13
CA PHE A 36 -24.50 24.82 -13.67
C PHE A 36 -23.96 25.52 -14.91
N ASP A 37 -24.85 25.91 -15.83
CA ASP A 37 -24.46 26.68 -17.01
C ASP A 37 -23.97 28.07 -16.56
N PRO A 38 -22.73 28.47 -16.94
CA PRO A 38 -22.21 29.80 -16.63
C PRO A 38 -23.00 30.95 -17.28
N ASN A 39 -23.73 30.67 -18.37
CA ASN A 39 -24.45 31.68 -19.16
C ASN A 39 -25.88 31.93 -18.66
N ASP A 40 -26.45 31.03 -17.86
CA ASP A 40 -27.80 31.19 -17.32
C ASP A 40 -27.79 32.20 -16.15
N PRO A 41 -28.56 33.31 -16.24
CA PRO A 41 -28.60 34.34 -15.19
C PRO A 41 -29.04 33.80 -13.82
N TYR A 42 -29.81 32.72 -13.76
CA TYR A 42 -30.29 32.14 -12.50
C TYR A 42 -29.24 31.27 -11.82
N THR A 43 -28.31 30.68 -12.57
CA THR A 43 -27.33 29.74 -12.03
C THR A 43 -25.91 30.27 -11.97
N LYS A 44 -25.61 31.39 -12.64
CA LYS A 44 -24.29 32.05 -12.67
C LYS A 44 -23.64 32.26 -11.30
N HIS A 45 -24.42 32.60 -10.28
CA HIS A 45 -23.93 32.87 -8.92
C HIS A 45 -24.16 31.71 -7.94
N ARG A 46 -24.57 30.54 -8.44
CA ARG A 46 -24.89 29.38 -7.61
C ARG A 46 -23.68 28.46 -7.46
N TYR A 47 -23.48 27.93 -6.26
CA TYR A 47 -22.47 26.89 -6.05
C TYR A 47 -22.92 25.57 -6.66
N ASN A 48 -22.04 24.92 -7.41
CA ASN A 48 -22.31 23.60 -8.00
C ASN A 48 -22.59 22.56 -6.90
N PRO A 49 -23.59 21.69 -7.09
CA PRO A 49 -23.92 20.68 -6.10
C PRO A 49 -22.72 19.73 -5.86
N PRO A 50 -22.57 19.22 -4.63
CA PRO A 50 -21.59 18.18 -4.38
C PRO A 50 -21.95 16.95 -5.21
N VAL A 51 -20.96 16.28 -5.77
CA VAL A 51 -21.19 15.04 -6.49
C VAL A 51 -21.66 13.97 -5.50
N GLY A 52 -22.81 13.34 -5.80
CA GLY A 52 -23.30 12.19 -5.04
C GLY A 52 -22.50 10.90 -5.29
N GLY A 53 -22.38 10.07 -4.26
CA GLY A 53 -21.85 8.70 -4.33
C GLY A 53 -20.32 8.57 -4.35
N SER A 54 -19.84 7.32 -4.28
CA SER A 54 -18.40 7.00 -4.38
C SER A 54 -17.91 7.17 -5.83
N GLN A 55 -16.87 7.98 -5.99
CA GLN A 55 -16.26 8.26 -7.29
C GLN A 55 -15.08 7.35 -7.62
N LEU A 56 -14.67 6.51 -6.67
CA LEU A 56 -13.39 5.80 -6.73
C LEU A 56 -13.30 4.86 -7.95
N GLY A 57 -14.44 4.35 -8.45
CA GLY A 57 -14.53 3.39 -9.56
C GLY A 57 -14.82 3.91 -10.96
N LYS A 58 -15.00 5.23 -11.14
CA LYS A 58 -15.52 5.78 -12.42
C LYS A 58 -14.46 6.32 -13.37
N LYS A 59 -13.18 6.34 -12.97
CA LYS A 59 -12.10 6.85 -13.82
C LYS A 59 -11.56 5.73 -14.71
N PRO A 60 -11.51 5.92 -16.05
CA PRO A 60 -10.83 4.98 -16.92
C PRO A 60 -9.34 4.93 -16.52
N ALA A 61 -8.76 3.74 -16.50
CA ALA A 61 -7.31 3.60 -16.30
C ALA A 61 -6.56 4.31 -17.44
N PRO A 62 -5.35 4.86 -17.24
CA PRO A 62 -4.54 5.45 -18.30
C PRO A 62 -4.09 4.40 -19.34
N PRO A 63 -3.66 4.81 -20.55
CA PRO A 63 -3.28 3.86 -21.59
C PRO A 63 -2.00 3.14 -21.17
N CYS A 64 -1.89 1.86 -21.54
CA CYS A 64 -0.67 1.09 -21.36
C CYS A 64 0.33 1.52 -22.45
N THR A 65 1.07 2.59 -22.20
CA THR A 65 2.22 3.00 -23.01
C THR A 65 3.52 2.45 -22.39
N PRO A 66 4.62 2.32 -23.16
CA PRO A 66 5.92 1.90 -22.62
C PRO A 66 6.39 2.76 -21.42
N GLU A 67 6.01 4.05 -21.42
CA GLU A 67 6.33 4.98 -20.34
C GLU A 67 5.47 4.76 -19.08
N ASN A 68 4.31 4.13 -19.23
CA ASN A 68 3.30 3.96 -18.19
C ASN A 68 3.00 2.48 -17.91
N VAL A 69 4.07 1.71 -17.76
CA VAL A 69 4.01 0.33 -17.27
C VAL A 69 3.85 0.34 -15.74
N VAL A 70 3.19 -0.69 -15.23
CA VAL A 70 2.95 -0.84 -13.79
C VAL A 70 4.28 -1.04 -13.08
N ARG A 71 4.54 -0.26 -12.03
CA ARG A 71 5.73 -0.31 -11.19
C ARG A 71 5.37 -0.09 -9.73
N LEU A 72 6.26 -0.53 -8.85
CA LEU A 72 6.13 -0.30 -7.41
C LEU A 72 6.63 1.10 -7.07
N GLU A 73 5.80 1.94 -6.44
CA GLU A 73 6.18 3.31 -6.06
C GLU A 73 6.72 3.40 -4.64
N LYS A 74 6.07 2.66 -3.73
CA LYS A 74 6.48 2.57 -2.32
C LYS A 74 5.91 1.34 -1.67
N ILE A 75 6.57 0.88 -0.62
CA ILE A 75 6.00 -0.07 0.34
C ILE A 75 5.70 0.69 1.62
N GLN A 76 4.45 0.73 2.03
CA GLN A 76 4.07 1.29 3.31
C GLN A 76 3.91 0.16 4.31
N ILE A 77 4.65 0.23 5.40
CA ILE A 77 4.57 -0.73 6.50
C ILE A 77 3.94 -0.01 7.67
N HIS A 78 2.89 -0.59 8.23
CA HIS A 78 2.10 0.00 9.31
C HIS A 78 1.85 -1.01 10.42
N THR A 79 2.19 -0.62 11.65
CA THR A 79 2.00 -1.43 12.86
C THR A 79 1.18 -0.66 13.86
N MET A 80 0.13 -1.28 14.39
CA MET A 80 -0.69 -0.73 15.47
C MET A 80 -0.49 -1.56 16.74
N VAL A 81 -0.16 -0.90 17.85
CA VAL A 81 0.00 -1.53 19.16
C VAL A 81 -1.14 -1.07 20.07
N LYS A 82 -2.14 -1.93 20.28
CA LYS A 82 -3.32 -1.59 21.11
C LYS A 82 -2.94 -1.21 22.54
N GLU A 83 -1.91 -1.85 23.08
CA GLU A 83 -1.42 -1.62 24.46
C GLU A 83 -0.73 -0.27 24.66
N ALA A 84 -0.36 0.41 23.56
CA ALA A 84 0.20 1.76 23.63
C ALA A 84 -0.81 2.79 24.15
N VAL A 85 -2.11 2.48 24.11
CA VAL A 85 -3.18 3.29 24.72
C VAL A 85 -2.98 3.42 26.22
N ALA A 86 -2.65 2.31 26.89
CA ALA A 86 -2.49 2.26 28.34
C ALA A 86 -1.10 2.76 28.77
N ASN A 87 -0.05 2.31 28.08
CA ASN A 87 1.32 2.75 28.33
C ASN A 87 2.05 3.05 27.01
N LYS A 88 2.42 4.31 26.82
CA LYS A 88 3.15 4.79 25.63
C LYS A 88 4.52 4.08 25.46
N GLY A 89 5.12 3.59 26.55
CA GLY A 89 6.38 2.85 26.51
C GLY A 89 6.32 1.57 25.68
N ASN A 90 5.14 0.95 25.57
CA ASN A 90 4.93 -0.26 24.75
C ASN A 90 5.14 0.00 23.25
N LEU A 91 5.16 1.28 22.82
CA LEU A 91 5.45 1.65 21.44
C LEU A 91 6.94 1.54 21.09
N LEU A 92 7.83 1.59 22.09
CA LEU A 92 9.28 1.60 21.87
C LEU A 92 9.75 0.33 21.17
N GLY A 93 9.24 -0.85 21.56
CA GLY A 93 9.56 -2.12 20.92
C GLY A 93 9.18 -2.13 19.43
N ALA A 94 8.00 -1.61 19.09
CA ALA A 94 7.56 -1.49 17.70
C ALA A 94 8.44 -0.50 16.90
N ILE A 95 8.86 0.62 17.49
CA ILE A 95 9.77 1.58 16.84
C ILE A 95 11.12 0.93 16.57
N MET A 96 11.69 0.23 17.55
CA MET A 96 12.97 -0.46 17.41
C MET A 96 12.91 -1.56 16.35
N MET A 97 11.84 -2.34 16.33
CA MET A 97 11.61 -3.38 15.34
C MET A 97 11.51 -2.80 13.93
N MET A 98 10.71 -1.75 13.74
CA MET A 98 10.56 -1.10 12.43
C MET A 98 11.89 -0.55 11.90
N ARG A 99 12.72 0.05 12.78
CA ARG A 99 14.06 0.51 12.39
C ARG A 99 14.99 -0.63 11.98
N ALA A 100 14.99 -1.72 12.74
CA ALA A 100 15.82 -2.87 12.43
C ALA A 100 15.43 -3.51 11.09
N LEU A 101 14.13 -3.59 10.80
CA LEU A 101 13.62 -4.17 9.57
C LEU A 101 13.89 -3.30 8.34
N THR A 102 13.68 -2.00 8.44
CA THR A 102 13.73 -1.12 7.27
C THR A 102 15.06 -0.40 7.08
N GLY A 103 15.92 -0.38 8.10
CA GLY A 103 17.15 0.45 8.09
C GLY A 103 16.88 1.96 8.11
N GLU A 104 15.62 2.38 8.27
CA GLU A 104 15.24 3.78 8.22
C GLU A 104 15.61 4.52 9.51
N THR A 105 16.08 5.75 9.34
CA THR A 105 16.47 6.61 10.46
C THR A 105 15.22 7.17 11.17
N PHE A 106 15.40 7.87 12.30
CA PHE A 106 14.33 8.51 13.07
C PHE A 106 13.31 9.28 12.22
N GLN A 107 13.75 9.92 11.13
CA GLN A 107 12.88 10.71 10.24
C GLN A 107 11.97 9.84 9.34
N GLY A 108 12.42 8.64 8.96
CA GLY A 108 11.64 7.71 8.14
C GLY A 108 10.55 6.98 8.93
N VAL A 109 10.73 6.86 10.26
CA VAL A 109 9.79 6.18 11.15
C VAL A 109 8.79 7.16 11.77
N GLN A 110 7.56 7.14 11.26
CA GLN A 110 6.49 8.06 11.66
C GLN A 110 5.61 7.45 12.76
N ILE A 111 5.40 8.19 13.85
CA ILE A 111 4.47 7.80 14.90
C ILE A 111 3.04 8.10 14.45
N VAL A 112 2.21 7.07 14.41
CA VAL A 112 0.78 7.17 14.10
C VAL A 112 0.02 7.52 15.37
N ARG A 113 -0.73 8.63 15.30
CA ARG A 113 -1.58 9.10 16.40
C ARG A 113 -3.06 8.83 16.10
N GLY A 114 -3.84 8.58 17.15
CA GLY A 114 -5.28 8.41 17.05
C GLY A 114 -5.95 9.65 16.44
N LYS A 115 -6.71 9.47 15.37
CA LYS A 115 -7.43 10.56 14.67
C LYS A 115 -8.85 10.78 15.20
N LYS A 116 -9.54 9.70 15.56
CA LYS A 116 -10.94 9.72 15.99
C LYS A 116 -11.05 9.34 17.46
N SER A 117 -11.99 9.96 18.16
CA SER A 117 -12.40 9.52 19.48
C SER A 117 -13.43 8.40 19.31
N VAL A 118 -13.21 7.26 19.94
CA VAL A 118 -14.19 6.18 20.01
C VAL A 118 -14.33 5.82 21.48
N GLY A 119 -15.55 5.96 22.01
CA GLY A 119 -15.86 5.96 23.44
C GLY A 119 -15.17 4.82 24.19
N GLY A 120 -14.42 5.18 25.25
CA GLY A 120 -13.73 4.24 26.14
C GLY A 120 -12.37 3.70 25.65
N TRP A 121 -12.14 3.61 24.33
CA TRP A 121 -10.92 2.96 23.80
C TRP A 121 -9.83 3.91 23.31
N LEU A 122 -10.19 4.98 22.59
CA LEU A 122 -9.20 5.82 21.93
C LEU A 122 -9.54 7.31 22.06
N ARG A 123 -8.56 8.09 22.50
CA ARG A 123 -8.61 9.55 22.50
C ARG A 123 -7.81 10.10 21.32
N PRO A 124 -8.24 11.23 20.72
CA PRO A 124 -7.48 11.87 19.66
C PRO A 124 -6.10 12.32 20.17
N GLY A 125 -5.07 12.20 19.32
CA GLY A 125 -3.70 12.64 19.62
C GLY A 125 -2.82 11.63 20.37
N VAL A 126 -3.38 10.53 20.88
CA VAL A 126 -2.60 9.48 21.57
C VAL A 126 -1.75 8.71 20.55
N PRO A 127 -0.43 8.52 20.78
CA PRO A 127 0.41 7.70 19.91
C PRO A 127 0.07 6.22 20.07
N LEU A 128 -0.25 5.53 18.96
CA LEU A 128 -0.73 4.14 18.96
C LEU A 128 0.03 3.21 18.04
N GLY A 129 0.72 3.75 17.05
CA GLY A 129 1.30 2.93 16.00
C GLY A 129 2.51 3.59 15.38
N VAL A 130 3.11 2.84 14.47
CA VAL A 130 4.31 3.22 13.74
C VAL A 130 4.05 2.94 12.27
N LYS A 131 4.47 3.88 11.41
CA LYS A 131 4.39 3.73 9.97
C LYS A 131 5.74 4.09 9.35
N VAL A 132 6.15 3.33 8.35
CA VAL A 132 7.33 3.61 7.52
C VAL A 132 6.91 3.53 6.06
N ASP A 133 7.37 4.48 5.25
CA ASP A 133 7.16 4.48 3.80
C ASP A 133 8.52 4.25 3.12
N LEU A 134 8.75 3.05 2.60
CA LEU A 134 9.98 2.69 1.89
C LEU A 134 9.90 3.03 0.41
N ARG A 135 10.98 3.55 -0.15
CA ARG A 135 11.14 3.88 -1.57
C ARG A 135 12.54 3.51 -2.08
N GLY A 136 12.68 3.40 -3.39
CA GLY A 136 13.96 3.10 -4.04
C GLY A 136 14.54 1.74 -3.64
N GLN A 137 15.85 1.69 -3.42
CA GLN A 137 16.55 0.44 -3.13
C GLN A 137 16.07 -0.26 -1.84
N ALA A 138 15.85 0.50 -0.75
CA ALA A 138 15.43 -0.06 0.54
C ALA A 138 14.08 -0.80 0.46
N MET A 139 13.19 -0.33 -0.41
CA MET A 139 11.92 -0.98 -0.70
C MET A 139 12.10 -2.35 -1.37
N TYR A 140 13.00 -2.44 -2.34
CA TYR A 140 13.32 -3.68 -3.03
C TYR A 140 14.09 -4.65 -2.13
N ASP A 141 14.97 -4.16 -1.26
CA ASP A 141 15.67 -5.01 -0.29
C ASP A 141 14.70 -5.61 0.75
N PHE A 142 13.75 -4.81 1.24
CA PHE A 142 12.67 -5.31 2.10
C PHE A 142 11.81 -6.36 1.36
N LEU A 143 11.46 -6.11 0.11
CA LEU A 143 10.69 -7.06 -0.69
C LEU A 143 11.44 -8.38 -0.90
N GLY A 144 12.75 -8.32 -1.15
CA GLY A 144 13.59 -9.52 -1.30
C GLY A 144 13.64 -10.34 -0.03
N THR A 145 13.89 -9.70 1.13
CA THR A 145 13.91 -10.40 2.42
C THR A 145 12.55 -11.01 2.78
N LEU A 146 11.46 -10.30 2.49
CA LEU A 146 10.10 -10.78 2.70
C LEU A 146 9.82 -12.07 1.90
N VAL A 147 10.13 -12.06 0.60
CA VAL A 147 9.80 -13.16 -0.32
C VAL A 147 10.72 -14.36 -0.12
N GLU A 148 12.01 -14.15 0.07
CA GLU A 148 12.99 -15.23 0.14
C GLU A 148 13.04 -15.88 1.53
N PHE A 149 12.91 -15.09 2.61
CA PHE A 149 13.12 -15.59 3.97
C PHE A 149 11.82 -15.72 4.76
N VAL A 150 10.92 -14.74 4.69
CA VAL A 150 9.79 -14.66 5.64
C VAL A 150 8.60 -15.47 5.18
N LEU A 151 8.12 -15.25 3.95
CA LEU A 151 6.92 -15.92 3.43
C LEU A 151 7.06 -17.45 3.38
N PRO A 152 8.19 -18.05 2.96
CA PRO A 152 8.35 -19.50 2.91
C PRO A 152 8.42 -20.16 4.29
N ARG A 153 8.90 -19.44 5.31
CA ARG A 153 8.98 -19.93 6.70
C ARG A 153 7.63 -19.87 7.43
N LEU A 154 6.65 -19.16 6.87
CA LEU A 154 5.34 -18.99 7.48
C LEU A 154 4.45 -20.22 7.21
N ARG A 155 4.23 -21.04 8.24
CA ARG A 155 3.50 -22.32 8.15
C ARG A 155 2.08 -22.19 7.57
N ASP A 156 1.34 -21.16 7.96
CA ASP A 156 -0.08 -21.00 7.62
C ASP A 156 -0.32 -20.00 6.47
N PHE A 157 0.71 -19.74 5.66
CA PHE A 157 0.61 -18.77 4.56
C PHE A 157 0.19 -19.44 3.25
N ASN A 158 -1.11 -19.33 2.94
CA ASN A 158 -1.68 -19.85 1.70
C ASN A 158 -1.65 -18.84 0.53
N GLY A 159 -1.07 -17.65 0.73
CA GLY A 159 -1.06 -16.56 -0.24
C GLY A 159 -1.91 -15.35 0.15
N ILE A 160 -1.81 -14.29 -0.66
CA ILE A 160 -2.59 -13.06 -0.47
C ILE A 160 -3.99 -13.25 -1.04
N VAL A 161 -5.01 -13.10 -0.19
CA VAL A 161 -6.41 -13.17 -0.59
C VAL A 161 -6.69 -12.23 -1.77
N LEU A 162 -7.35 -12.77 -2.79
CA LEU A 162 -7.74 -11.99 -3.96
C LEU A 162 -8.65 -10.83 -3.54
N PRO A 163 -8.25 -9.58 -3.84
CA PRO A 163 -9.07 -8.42 -3.53
C PRO A 163 -10.37 -8.48 -4.35
N PRO A 164 -11.49 -7.97 -3.81
CA PRO A 164 -12.75 -7.94 -4.55
C PRO A 164 -12.58 -7.12 -5.84
N GLN A 165 -13.28 -7.52 -6.91
CA GLN A 165 -13.23 -6.83 -8.22
C GLN A 165 -13.61 -5.33 -8.13
N SER A 166 -14.28 -4.92 -7.05
CA SER A 166 -14.64 -3.54 -6.75
C SER A 166 -13.50 -2.69 -6.18
N ALA A 167 -12.32 -3.29 -5.91
CA ALA A 167 -11.14 -2.56 -5.46
C ALA A 167 -10.52 -1.80 -6.65
N VAL A 168 -10.57 -0.47 -6.56
CA VAL A 168 -10.09 0.43 -7.64
C VAL A 168 -8.74 1.05 -7.31
N SER A 169 -8.26 0.89 -6.08
CA SER A 169 -6.91 1.30 -5.70
C SER A 169 -5.91 0.28 -6.24
N GLY A 170 -4.90 0.68 -7.01
CA GLY A 170 -3.76 -0.17 -7.42
C GLY A 170 -2.81 -0.46 -6.27
N VAL A 171 -3.36 -0.96 -5.15
CA VAL A 171 -2.63 -1.21 -3.91
C VAL A 171 -2.94 -2.63 -3.46
N VAL A 172 -1.89 -3.44 -3.38
CA VAL A 172 -1.99 -4.79 -2.80
C VAL A 172 -1.58 -4.70 -1.34
N SER A 173 -2.39 -5.25 -0.45
CA SER A 173 -2.09 -5.21 0.98
C SER A 173 -2.36 -6.53 1.65
N PHE A 174 -1.51 -6.89 2.61
CA PHE A 174 -1.72 -8.04 3.47
C PHE A 174 -1.10 -7.80 4.84
N GLY A 175 -1.52 -8.60 5.82
CA GLY A 175 -1.03 -8.52 7.20
C GLY A 175 -0.10 -9.68 7.52
N LEU A 176 0.95 -9.41 8.29
CA LEU A 176 1.79 -10.40 8.93
C LEU A 176 1.45 -10.48 10.43
N PRO A 177 1.24 -11.68 10.99
CA PRO A 177 1.04 -11.86 12.42
C PRO A 177 2.32 -11.55 13.20
N ALA A 178 2.19 -11.29 14.51
CA ALA A 178 3.34 -11.02 15.38
C ALA A 178 4.38 -12.15 15.36
N ASN A 179 3.93 -13.41 15.25
CA ASN A 179 4.81 -14.58 15.19
C ASN A 179 5.71 -14.59 13.94
N ALA A 180 5.25 -13.98 12.84
CA ALA A 180 6.03 -13.91 11.61
C ALA A 180 7.23 -12.96 11.72
N MET A 181 7.24 -12.05 12.70
CA MET A 181 8.31 -11.06 12.86
C MET A 181 9.66 -11.70 13.19
N VAL A 182 9.64 -12.86 13.86
CA VAL A 182 10.84 -13.62 14.23
C VAL A 182 11.59 -14.14 13.02
N PHE A 183 10.92 -14.34 11.89
CA PHE A 183 11.55 -14.90 10.69
C PHE A 183 12.34 -13.89 9.86
N PHE A 184 12.26 -12.60 10.20
CA PHE A 184 13.12 -11.61 9.59
C PHE A 184 14.55 -11.75 10.15
N PRO A 185 15.58 -11.86 9.30
CA PRO A 185 16.95 -12.06 9.75
C PRO A 185 17.45 -10.92 10.64
N GLN A 186 16.95 -9.69 10.46
CA GLN A 186 17.30 -8.53 11.28
C GLN A 186 16.76 -8.63 12.72
N ILE A 187 15.66 -9.38 12.93
CA ILE A 187 15.02 -9.56 14.24
C ILE A 187 15.46 -10.88 14.88
N GLU A 188 15.64 -11.93 14.08
CA GLU A 188 16.04 -13.27 14.51
C GLU A 188 17.31 -13.27 15.38
N VAL A 189 18.27 -12.39 15.08
CA VAL A 189 19.54 -12.30 15.82
C VAL A 189 19.34 -11.78 17.25
N ASN A 190 18.37 -10.89 17.47
CA ASN A 190 18.18 -10.16 18.73
C ASN A 190 16.73 -10.24 19.23
N VAL A 191 16.11 -11.42 19.15
CA VAL A 191 14.70 -11.59 19.56
C VAL A 191 14.48 -11.19 21.02
N ASP A 192 15.44 -11.50 21.90
CA ASP A 192 15.38 -11.19 23.33
C ASP A 192 15.36 -9.69 23.64
N ALA A 193 15.83 -8.85 22.71
CA ALA A 193 15.79 -7.39 22.86
C ALA A 193 14.38 -6.82 22.66
N TYR A 194 13.45 -7.61 22.10
CA TYR A 194 12.08 -7.19 21.81
C TYR A 194 11.10 -7.90 22.77
N PRO A 195 10.67 -7.25 23.87
CA PRO A 195 9.81 -7.87 24.87
C PRO A 195 8.44 -8.26 24.30
N LYS A 196 7.99 -7.56 23.24
CA LYS A 196 6.73 -7.87 22.56
C LYS A 196 6.81 -7.55 21.08
N LEU A 197 6.60 -8.57 20.27
CA LEU A 197 6.49 -8.45 18.83
C LEU A 197 5.07 -8.00 18.47
N ALA A 198 4.98 -7.05 17.55
CA ALA A 198 3.72 -6.57 17.01
C ALA A 198 3.60 -7.02 15.56
N GLY A 199 2.41 -7.49 15.16
CA GLY A 199 2.13 -7.75 13.76
C GLY A 199 2.15 -6.46 12.94
N MET A 200 2.31 -6.58 11.62
CA MET A 200 2.38 -5.44 10.71
C MET A 200 1.47 -5.63 9.51
N HIS A 201 1.00 -4.52 8.95
CA HIS A 201 0.33 -4.47 7.67
C HIS A 201 1.29 -3.91 6.63
N ILE A 202 1.40 -4.60 5.51
CA ILE A 202 2.24 -4.22 4.39
C ILE A 202 1.31 -3.80 3.25
N HIS A 203 1.56 -2.61 2.70
CA HIS A 203 0.83 -2.06 1.56
C HIS A 203 1.81 -1.78 0.42
N PHE A 204 1.73 -2.58 -0.65
CA PHE A 204 2.43 -2.33 -1.90
C PHE A 204 1.65 -1.30 -2.71
N VAL A 205 2.18 -0.09 -2.79
CA VAL A 205 1.58 0.99 -3.57
C VAL A 205 2.22 1.01 -4.94
N THR A 206 1.40 0.89 -5.97
CA THR A 206 1.84 0.94 -7.37
C THR A 206 1.37 2.24 -8.03
N ASN A 207 1.94 2.55 -9.19
CA ASN A 207 1.49 3.67 -10.03
C ASN A 207 0.17 3.41 -10.77
N ALA A 208 -0.42 2.21 -10.67
CA ALA A 208 -1.64 1.87 -11.38
C ALA A 208 -2.86 2.62 -10.81
N ILE A 209 -3.61 3.29 -11.69
CA ILE A 209 -4.78 4.11 -11.33
C ILE A 209 -5.98 3.71 -12.21
N GLY A 210 -7.19 3.79 -11.66
CA GLY A 210 -8.44 3.62 -12.39
C GLY A 210 -8.93 2.17 -12.47
N GLN A 211 -9.91 1.93 -13.34
CA GLN A 211 -10.54 0.61 -13.47
C GLN A 211 -9.53 -0.46 -13.93
N GLY A 212 -9.44 -1.58 -13.21
CA GLY A 212 -8.46 -2.65 -13.48
C GLY A 212 -7.05 -2.36 -12.95
N ALA A 213 -6.85 -1.29 -12.16
CA ALA A 213 -5.57 -1.02 -11.50
C ALA A 213 -5.15 -2.13 -10.53
N GLN A 214 -6.12 -2.79 -9.89
CA GLN A 214 -5.83 -3.84 -8.92
C GLN A 214 -5.32 -5.12 -9.59
N ASP A 215 -5.86 -5.49 -10.75
CA ASP A 215 -5.37 -6.64 -11.53
C ASP A 215 -3.92 -6.42 -11.98
N LYS A 216 -3.62 -5.19 -12.40
CA LYS A 216 -2.28 -4.73 -12.75
C LYS A 216 -1.31 -4.79 -11.57
N ALA A 217 -1.71 -4.28 -10.40
CA ALA A 217 -0.92 -4.32 -9.19
C ALA A 217 -0.67 -5.76 -8.71
N ARG A 218 -1.68 -6.63 -8.81
CA ARG A 218 -1.54 -8.07 -8.53
C ARG A 218 -0.54 -8.74 -9.46
N ALA A 219 -0.64 -8.49 -10.76
CA ALA A 219 0.29 -9.06 -11.75
C ALA A 219 1.75 -8.64 -11.45
N LEU A 220 1.97 -7.36 -11.11
CA LEU A 220 3.28 -6.87 -10.69
C LEU A 220 3.80 -7.63 -9.45
N VAL A 221 2.99 -7.67 -8.39
CA VAL A 221 3.37 -8.28 -7.10
C VAL A 221 3.60 -9.79 -7.26
N SER A 222 2.82 -10.47 -8.11
CA SER A 222 3.02 -11.87 -8.46
C SER A 222 4.33 -12.10 -9.22
N GLY A 223 4.72 -11.16 -10.08
CA GLY A 223 6.03 -11.18 -10.75
C GLY A 223 7.22 -11.09 -9.79
N PHE A 224 7.02 -10.55 -8.58
CA PHE A 224 7.98 -10.58 -7.48
C PHE A 224 7.85 -11.84 -6.60
N GLN A 225 7.26 -12.92 -7.12
CA GLN A 225 7.13 -14.23 -6.45
C GLN A 225 6.26 -14.24 -5.19
N ILE A 226 5.35 -13.27 -5.05
CA ILE A 226 4.35 -13.29 -3.98
C ILE A 226 3.15 -14.15 -4.43
N PRO A 227 2.76 -15.18 -3.67
CA PRO A 227 1.62 -16.03 -4.01
C PRO A 227 0.29 -15.34 -3.69
N PHE A 228 -0.73 -15.62 -4.49
CA PHE A 228 -2.11 -15.14 -4.40
C PHE A 228 -3.09 -16.29 -4.44
#